data_AF-A0A8J7HDE6-F1
#
_entry.id   AF-A0A8J7HDE6-F1
#
_cell.length_a   1.000
_cell.length_b   1.000
_cell.length_c   1.000
_cell.angle_alpha   90.00
_cell.angle_beta   90.00
_cell.angle_gamma   90.00
#
_symmetry.space_group_name_H-M   'P 1'
#
loop_
_entity.id
_entity.type
_entity.pdbx_description
1 polymer ?
#
loop_
_entity_poly.entity_id
_entity_poly.type
_entity_poly.pdbx_seq_one_letter_code
_entity_poly.pdbx_strand_id
1 'polypeptide(L)'
;MNMTLTPDQEKVVQDLLATGRFSNISEVIQAALHLLQEDNCAYQVWIDETRTKIDEGIASLERGEKIDGETFVNQLLADLQQIEES
;
A
#
# COMPACT_ATOMS: atom_id res chain seq x y z
N MET A 1 -10.13 -11.64 -27.44
CA MET A 1 -10.99 -10.61 -26.82
C MET A 1 -10.85 -9.35 -27.66
N ASN A 2 -11.95 -8.73 -28.08
CA ASN A 2 -11.88 -7.42 -28.74
C ASN A 2 -12.10 -6.35 -27.67
N MET A 3 -11.15 -5.44 -27.55
CA MET A 3 -11.23 -4.28 -26.66
C MET A 3 -11.21 -3.04 -27.56
N THR A 4 -12.20 -2.17 -27.38
CA THR A 4 -12.27 -0.89 -28.08
C THR A 4 -11.75 0.18 -27.14
N LEU A 5 -10.71 0.89 -27.57
CA LEU A 5 -10.16 2.02 -26.84
C LEU A 5 -10.97 3.28 -27.13
N THR A 6 -11.08 4.17 -26.15
CA THR A 6 -11.58 5.52 -26.42
C THR A 6 -10.51 6.33 -27.18
N PRO A 7 -10.89 7.40 -27.90
CA PRO A 7 -9.91 8.24 -28.60
C PRO A 7 -8.80 8.78 -27.67
N ASP A 8 -9.14 9.10 -26.42
CA ASP A 8 -8.16 9.56 -25.43
C ASP A 8 -7.18 8.44 -25.04
N GLN A 9 -7.66 7.21 -24.87
CA GLN A 9 -6.80 6.05 -24.59
C GLN A 9 -5.89 5.73 -25.77
N GLU A 10 -6.39 5.83 -27.00
CA GLU A 10 -5.58 5.66 -28.21
C GLU A 10 -4.44 6.68 -28.27
N LYS A 11 -4.73 7.95 -27.94
CA LYS A 11 -3.70 9.00 -27.89
C LYS A 11 -2.60 8.68 -26.88
N VAL A 12 -2.98 8.25 -25.67
CA VAL A 12 -2.00 7.84 -24.64
C VAL A 12 -1.13 6.69 -25.13
N VAL A 13 -1.74 5.68 -25.77
CA VAL A 13 -0.99 4.53 -26.32
C VAL A 13 -0.04 5.00 -27.43
N GLN A 14 -0.47 5.89 -28.32
CA GLN A 14 0.37 6.43 -29.39
C GLN A 14 1.56 7.23 -28.82
N ASP A 15 1.33 8.08 -27.82
CA ASP A 15 2.38 8.86 -27.17
C ASP A 15 3.42 7.93 -26.52
N LEU A 16 2.98 6.84 -25.88
CA LEU A 16 3.87 5.84 -25.26
C LEU A 16 4.67 5.06 -26.32
N LEU A 17 4.06 4.69 -27.44
CA LEU A 17 4.77 4.05 -28.56
C LEU A 17 5.81 5.00 -29.18
N ALA A 18 5.48 6.29 -29.30
CA ALA A 18 6.38 7.30 -29.86
C ALA A 18 7.67 7.48 -29.03
N THR A 19 7.67 7.10 -27.75
CA THR A 19 8.89 7.11 -26.92
C THR A 19 9.92 6.05 -27.33
N GLY A 20 9.53 5.06 -28.13
CA GLY A 20 10.36 3.90 -28.48
C GLY A 20 10.55 2.89 -27.35
N ARG A 21 9.95 3.12 -26.17
CA ARG A 21 10.00 2.19 -25.03
C ARG A 21 9.17 0.91 -25.28
N PHE A 22 8.13 1.01 -26.10
CA PHE A 22 7.22 -0.09 -26.39
C PHE A 22 7.16 -0.33 -27.90
N SER A 23 7.19 -1.60 -28.31
CA SER A 23 7.24 -1.99 -29.71
C SER A 23 5.85 -2.15 -30.34
N ASN A 24 4.81 -2.33 -29.52
CA ASN A 24 3.44 -2.54 -29.96
C ASN A 24 2.44 -2.23 -28.85
N ILE A 25 1.16 -2.12 -29.22
CA ILE A 25 0.06 -1.83 -28.29
C ILE A 25 -0.06 -2.90 -27.20
N SER A 26 0.16 -4.18 -27.54
CA SER A 26 0.04 -5.28 -26.58
C SER A 26 1.04 -5.14 -25.42
N GLU A 27 2.26 -4.68 -25.67
CA GLU A 27 3.25 -4.41 -24.62
C GLU A 27 2.82 -3.26 -23.71
N VAL A 28 2.23 -2.20 -24.26
CA VAL A 28 1.69 -1.08 -23.48
C VAL A 28 0.57 -1.57 -22.56
N ILE A 29 -0.37 -2.35 -23.10
CA ILE A 29 -1.48 -2.91 -22.34
C ILE A 29 -0.99 -3.89 -21.27
N GLN A 30 0.01 -4.73 -21.59
CA GLN A 30 0.60 -5.65 -20.62
C GLN A 30 1.24 -4.91 -19.45
N ALA A 31 1.99 -3.84 -19.72
CA ALA A 31 2.60 -3.01 -18.68
C ALA A 31 1.54 -2.31 -17.82
N ALA A 32 0.47 -1.79 -18.42
CA ALA A 32 -0.63 -1.16 -17.69
C ALA A 32 -1.37 -2.15 -16.78
N LEU A 33 -1.64 -3.36 -17.27
CA LEU A 33 -2.27 -4.42 -16.48
C LEU A 33 -1.36 -4.92 -15.36
N HIS A 34 -0.05 -5.02 -15.59
CA HIS A 34 0.91 -5.41 -14.55
C HIS A 34 0.91 -4.39 -13.41
N LEU A 35 0.96 -3.10 -13.73
CA LEU A 35 0.88 -2.02 -12.73
C LEU A 35 -0.43 -2.08 -11.94
N LEU A 36 -1.55 -2.31 -12.63
CA LEU A 36 -2.86 -2.45 -11.98
C LEU A 36 -2.90 -3.68 -11.06
N GLN A 37 -2.29 -4.80 -11.45
CA GLN A 37 -2.20 -5.98 -10.61
C GLN A 37 -1.31 -5.74 -9.39
N GLU A 38 -0.17 -5.07 -9.56
CA GLU A 38 0.75 -4.74 -8.47
C GLU A 38 0.07 -3.85 -7.43
N ASP A 39 -0.65 -2.82 -7.87
CA ASP A 39 -1.41 -1.91 -7.00
C ASP A 39 -2.52 -2.65 -6.23
N ASN A 40 -3.27 -3.52 -6.91
CA ASN A 40 -4.29 -4.35 -6.25
C ASN A 40 -3.69 -5.35 -5.25
N CYS A 41 -2.56 -5.98 -5.58
CA CYS A 41 -1.86 -6.88 -4.67
C CYS A 41 -1.36 -6.14 -3.43
N ALA A 42 -0.74 -4.97 -3.60
CA ALA A 42 -0.26 -4.16 -2.48
C ALA A 42 -1.40 -3.75 -1.54
N TYR A 43 -2.55 -3.35 -2.11
CA TYR A 43 -3.73 -3.00 -1.34
C TYR A 43 -4.29 -4.21 -0.56
N GLN A 44 -4.37 -5.38 -1.19
CA GLN A 44 -4.87 -6.58 -0.54
C GLN A 44 -3.94 -7.05 0.59
N VAL A 45 -2.61 -7.01 0.37
CA VAL A 45 -1.62 -7.29 1.41
C VAL A 45 -1.79 -6.33 2.59
N TRP A 46 -1.93 -5.03 2.32
CA TRP A 46 -2.14 -4.04 3.37
C TRP A 46 -3.41 -4.31 4.18
N ILE A 47 -4.51 -4.71 3.53
CA ILE A 47 -5.76 -5.10 4.22
C ILE A 47 -5.50 -6.29 5.15
N ASP A 48 -4.84 -7.34 4.66
CA ASP A 48 -4.68 -8.57 5.42
C ASP A 48 -3.71 -8.38 6.60
N GLU A 49 -2.64 -7.61 6.42
CA GLU A 49 -1.75 -7.19 7.52
C GLU A 49 -2.49 -6.35 8.56
N THR A 50 -3.34 -5.42 8.12
CA THR A 50 -4.10 -4.56 9.03
C THR A 50 -5.11 -5.36 9.84
N ARG A 51 -5.83 -6.29 9.21
CA ARG A 51 -6.75 -7.21 9.90
C ARG A 51 -6.02 -8.03 10.96
N THR A 52 -4.87 -8.59 10.60
CA THR A 52 -4.04 -9.37 11.54
C THR A 52 -3.67 -8.54 12.77
N LYS A 53 -3.19 -7.30 12.58
CA LYS A 53 -2.85 -6.39 13.71
C LYS A 53 -4.06 -6.03 14.57
N ILE A 54 -5.23 -5.86 13.97
CA ILE A 54 -6.47 -5.60 14.70
C ILE A 54 -6.86 -6.81 15.56
N ASP A 55 -6.83 -8.01 14.99
CA ASP A 55 -7.15 -9.25 15.69
C ASP A 55 -6.18 -9.50 16.86
N GLU A 56 -4.89 -9.24 16.67
CA GLU A 56 -3.89 -9.28 17.73
C GLU A 56 -4.20 -8.28 18.86
N GLY A 57 -4.58 -7.05 18.50
CA GLY A 57 -4.99 -6.01 19.45
C GLY A 57 -6.23 -6.40 20.24
N ILE A 58 -7.25 -6.94 19.58
CA ILE A 58 -8.47 -7.46 20.24
C ILE A 58 -8.11 -8.57 21.22
N ALA A 59 -7.30 -9.55 20.80
CA ALA A 59 -6.88 -10.64 21.67
C ALA A 59 -6.08 -10.15 22.89
N SER A 60 -5.25 -9.11 22.71
CA SER A 60 -4.52 -8.45 23.81
C SER A 60 -5.47 -7.78 24.81
N LEU A 61 -6.51 -7.10 24.32
CA LEU A 61 -7.55 -6.53 25.17
C LEU A 61 -8.33 -7.59 25.95
N GLU A 62 -8.66 -8.72 25.32
CA GLU A 62 -9.33 -9.86 25.96
C GLU A 62 -8.48 -10.50 27.07
N ARG A 63 -7.16 -10.53 26.90
CA ARG A 63 -6.20 -10.95 27.95
C ARG A 63 -6.01 -9.91 29.06
N GLY A 64 -6.58 -8.71 28.91
CA GLY A 64 -6.49 -7.63 29.89
C GLY A 64 -5.20 -6.81 29.80
N GLU A 65 -4.42 -6.92 28.72
CA GLU A 65 -3.15 -6.22 28.49
C GLU A 65 -3.32 -4.74 28.08
N LYS A 66 -4.49 -4.15 28.37
CA LYS A 66 -4.74 -2.74 28.11
C LYS A 66 -3.88 -1.86 29.03
N ILE A 67 -3.37 -0.76 28.49
CA ILE A 67 -2.63 0.25 29.23
C ILE A 67 -3.39 1.57 29.12
N ASP A 68 -3.44 2.32 30.22
CA ASP A 68 -3.97 3.68 30.20
C ASP A 68 -3.10 4.59 29.32
N GLY A 69 -3.74 5.37 28.45
CA GLY A 69 -3.05 6.15 27.42
C GLY A 69 -2.15 7.25 27.99
N GLU A 70 -2.59 7.93 29.05
CA GLU A 70 -1.80 8.96 29.72
C GLU A 70 -0.58 8.34 30.40
N THR A 71 -0.78 7.20 31.07
CA THR A 71 0.30 6.43 31.68
C THR A 71 1.35 5.98 30.66
N PHE A 72 0.92 5.47 29.50
CA PHE A 72 1.83 5.07 28.42
C PHE A 72 2.65 6.24 27.89
N VAL A 73 2.00 7.37 27.57
CA VAL A 73 2.70 8.54 27.02
C VAL A 73 3.70 9.11 28.01
N ASN A 74 3.34 9.22 29.29
CA ASN A 74 4.23 9.71 30.32
C ASN A 74 5.47 8.82 30.49
N GLN A 75 5.30 7.49 30.44
CA GLN A 75 6.43 6.57 30.48
C GLN A 75 7.33 6.70 29.25
N LEU A 76 6.74 6.77 28.05
CA LEU A 76 7.49 6.93 26.81
C LEU A 76 8.32 8.22 26.79
N LEU A 77 7.76 9.33 27.27
CA LEU A 77 8.49 10.61 27.37
C LEU A 77 9.65 10.53 28.35
N ALA A 78 9.46 9.86 29.49
CA ALA A 78 10.53 9.66 30.47
C ALA A 78 11.66 8.79 29.89
N ASP A 79 11.32 7.72 29.18
CA ASP A 79 12.30 6.83 28.54
C ASP A 79 13.13 7.58 27.48
N LEU A 80 12.50 8.44 26.67
CA LEU A 80 13.18 9.26 25.67
C LEU A 80 14.14 10.27 26.30
N GLN A 81 13.74 10.91 27.42
CA GLN A 81 14.62 11.83 28.15
C GLN A 81 15.87 11.15 28.71
N GLN A 82 15.73 9.93 29.25
CA GLN A 82 16.87 9.16 29.75
C GLN A 82 17.88 8.79 28.66
N ILE A 83 17.39 8.56 27.43
CA ILE A 83 18.25 8.28 26.27
C ILE A 83 19.05 9.52 25.86
N GLU A 84 18.45 10.71 25.90
CA GLU A 84 19.13 11.97 25.56
C GLU A 84 20.17 12.39 26.60
N GLU A 85 20.00 11.97 27.85
CA GLU A 85 20.91 12.26 28.98
C GLU A 85 22.07 11.26 29.12
N SER A 86 22.07 10.16 28.34
CA SER A 86 23.09 9.10 28.33
C SER A 86 24.17 9.30 27.26
#